data_AF-A0A651HZV0-F1
#
_entry.id   AF-A0A651HZV0-F1
#
_cell.length_a   1.000
_cell.length_b   1.000
_cell.length_c   1.000
_cell.angle_alpha   90.00
_cell.angle_beta   90.00
_cell.angle_gamma   90.00
#
_symmetry.space_group_name_H-M   'P 1'
#
loop_
_entity.id
_entity.type
_entity.pdbx_description
1 polymer ?
#
loop_
_entity_poly.entity_id
_entity_poly.type
_entity_poly.pdbx_seq_one_letter_code
_entity_poly.pdbx_strand_id
1 'polypeptide(L)' 'MNEHEMTYELAIEELRQIVLSLQGELNNIEELEDKMKRARILLRFCNQKIKDIKVSIDDIIREIDEESEASEMGTKN' A
#
# COMPACT_ATOMS: atom_id res chain seq x y z
N MET A 1 -13.37 15.16 3.11
CA MET A 1 -13.28 13.83 2.46
C MET A 1 -13.40 12.78 3.55
N ASN A 2 -14.33 11.84 3.41
CA ASN A 2 -14.55 10.77 4.39
C ASN A 2 -13.37 9.78 4.35
N GLU A 3 -12.96 9.30 5.51
CA GLU A 3 -11.87 8.32 5.71
C GLU A 3 -12.13 6.97 4.99
N HIS A 4 -13.35 6.74 4.50
CA HIS A 4 -13.81 5.51 3.84
C HIS A 4 -13.57 5.43 2.32
N GLU A 5 -13.03 6.46 1.67
CA GLU A 5 -12.77 6.44 0.21
C GLU A 5 -11.28 6.40 -0.17
N MET A 6 -10.37 6.27 0.79
CA MET A 6 -8.94 6.28 0.51
C MET A 6 -8.51 5.00 -0.23
N THR A 7 -8.03 5.14 -1.46
CA THR A 7 -7.44 4.06 -2.27
C THR A 7 -5.93 4.24 -2.41
N TYR A 8 -5.22 3.19 -2.80
CA TYR A 8 -3.77 3.26 -3.04
C TYR A 8 -3.43 4.31 -4.12
N GLU A 9 -4.20 4.33 -5.21
CA GLU A 9 -4.02 5.28 -6.31
C GLU A 9 -4.19 6.72 -5.84
N LEU A 10 -5.26 7.01 -5.10
CA LEU A 10 -5.51 8.33 -4.54
C LEU A 10 -4.42 8.75 -3.56
N ALA A 11 -3.93 7.84 -2.73
CA ALA A 11 -2.87 8.13 -1.76
C ALA A 11 -1.53 8.45 -2.45
N ILE A 12 -1.20 7.74 -3.53
CA ILE A 12 -0.01 8.03 -4.34
C ILE A 12 -0.15 9.36 -5.07
N GLU A 13 -1.32 9.65 -5.65
CA GLU A 13 -1.54 10.92 -6.34
C GLU A 13 -1.43 12.09 -5.35
N GLU A 14 -2.03 11.99 -4.17
CA GLU A 14 -1.89 13.02 -3.15
C GLU A 14 -0.44 13.19 -2.68
N LEU A 15 0.33 12.10 -2.52
CA LEU A 15 1.76 12.19 -2.21
C LEU A 15 2.54 12.94 -3.30
N ARG A 16 2.23 12.72 -4.59
CA ARG A 16 2.84 13.47 -5.69
C ARG A 16 2.51 14.95 -5.59
N GLN A 17 1.26 15.30 -5.32
CA GLN A 17 0.85 16.69 -5.14
C GLN A 17 1.57 17.35 -3.96
N ILE A 18 1.75 16.63 -2.84
CA ILE A 18 2.54 17.12 -1.71
C ILE A 18 3.97 17.41 -2.17
N VAL A 19 4.64 16.49 -2.85
CA VAL A 19 6.02 16.68 -3.35
C VAL A 19 6.12 17.88 -4.29
N LEU A 20 5.19 18.01 -5.24
CA LEU A 20 5.14 19.16 -6.15
C LEU A 20 4.98 20.47 -5.40
N SER A 21 4.10 20.49 -4.38
CA SER A 21 3.88 21.67 -3.56
C SER A 21 5.08 22.05 -2.69
N LEU A 22 6.01 21.12 -2.43
CA LEU A 22 7.25 21.38 -1.70
C LEU A 22 8.36 21.96 -2.60
N GLN A 23 8.25 21.78 -3.92
CA GLN A 23 9.22 22.29 -4.90
C GLN A 23 8.94 23.75 -5.30
N GLY A 24 7.78 24.30 -4.95
CA GLY A 24 7.46 25.71 -5.12
C GLY A 24 8.04 26.60 -4.01
N GLU A 25 7.76 27.90 -4.07
CA GLU A 25 8.09 28.83 -2.98
C GLU A 25 7.26 28.50 -1.73
N LEU A 26 7.86 27.74 -0.80
CA LEU A 26 7.31 27.49 0.52
C LEU A 26 7.52 28.72 1.39
N ASN A 27 6.47 29.52 1.53
CA ASN A 27 6.53 30.77 2.30
C ASN A 27 6.13 30.59 3.78
N ASN A 28 5.62 29.42 4.19
CA ASN A 28 5.16 29.15 5.56
C ASN A 28 5.64 27.79 6.10
N ILE A 29 6.28 27.81 7.28
CA ILE A 29 6.76 26.63 8.00
C ILE A 29 5.63 25.75 8.57
N GLU A 30 4.49 26.35 8.91
CA GLU A 30 3.30 25.63 9.41
C GLU A 30 2.69 24.77 8.30
N GLU A 31 2.62 25.31 7.08
CA GLU A 31 2.16 24.59 5.90
C GLU A 31 3.08 23.40 5.58
N LEU A 32 4.40 23.57 5.76
CA LEU A 32 5.37 22.49 5.62
C LEU A 32 5.12 21.37 6.65
N GLU A 33 4.87 21.73 7.91
CA GLU A 33 4.59 20.76 8.96
C GLU A 33 3.32 19.94 8.66
N ASP A 34 2.26 20.60 8.23
CA ASP A 34 0.98 19.94 7.91
C ASP A 34 1.11 19.01 6.69
N LYS A 35 1.82 19.45 5.64
CA LYS A 35 2.15 18.59 4.49
C LYS A 35 2.94 17.35 4.90
N MET A 36 3.90 17.50 5.82
CA MET A 36 4.69 16.38 6.34
C MET A 36 3.85 15.42 7.19
N LYS A 37 2.95 15.93 8.04
CA LYS A 37 1.99 15.09 8.79
C LYS A 37 1.10 14.30 7.84
N ARG A 38 0.58 14.95 6.80
CA ARG A 38 -0.27 14.30 5.80
C ARG A 38 0.49 13.22 5.02
N ALA A 39 1.69 13.54 4.53
CA ALA A 39 2.55 12.57 3.83
C ALA A 39 2.84 11.33 4.68
N ARG A 40 3.09 11.50 5.98
CA ARG A 40 3.30 10.37 6.91
C ARG A 40 2.08 9.43 6.97
N ILE A 41 0.87 9.98 7.00
CA ILE A 41 -0.37 9.19 7.02
C ILE A 41 -0.51 8.40 5.72
N LEU A 42 -0.30 9.06 4.58
CA LEU A 42 -0.39 8.43 3.25
C LEU A 42 0.65 7.32 3.09
N LEU A 43 1.90 7.56 3.48
CA LEU A 43 2.96 6.54 3.44
C LEU A 43 2.64 5.33 4.32
N ARG A 44 2.05 5.53 5.49
CA ARG A 44 1.61 4.42 6.34
C ARG A 44 0.51 3.61 5.66
N PHE A 45 -0.47 4.28 5.06
CA PHE A 45 -1.55 3.64 4.33
C PHE A 45 -1.01 2.81 3.14
N CYS A 46 -0.15 3.39 2.30
CA CYS A 46 0.44 2.69 1.16
C CYS A 46 1.25 1.47 1.60
N ASN A 47 2.06 1.61 2.65
CA ASN A 47 2.84 0.50 3.20
C ASN A 47 1.95 -0.63 3.73
N GLN A 48 0.82 -0.30 4.37
CA GLN A 48 -0.13 -1.31 4.83
C GLN A 48 -0.71 -2.09 3.66
N LYS A 49 -1.16 -1.40 2.60
CA LYS A 49 -1.67 -2.07 1.39
C LYS A 49 -0.67 -3.01 0.74
N ILE A 50 0.61 -2.62 0.67
CA ILE A 50 1.67 -3.48 0.13
C ILE A 50 1.86 -4.72 1.02
N LYS A 51 1.81 -4.57 2.34
CA LYS A 51 1.91 -5.71 3.27
C LYS A 51 0.72 -6.66 3.12
N ASP A 52 -0.49 -6.12 3.02
CA ASP A 52 -1.70 -6.92 2.84
C ASP A 52 -1.61 -7.76 1.54
N ILE A 53 -1.15 -7.14 0.44
CA ILE A 53 -0.93 -7.84 -0.84
C ILE A 53 0.11 -8.95 -0.71
N LYS A 54 1.22 -8.70 0.01
CA LYS A 54 2.25 -9.73 0.23
C LYS A 54 1.71 -10.94 0.97
N VAL A 55 0.92 -10.73 2.02
CA VAL A 55 0.27 -11.82 2.76
C VAL A 55 -0.64 -12.63 1.83
N SER A 56 -1.47 -11.96 1.02
CA SER A 56 -2.34 -12.65 0.06
C SER A 56 -1.55 -13.44 -1.00
N ILE A 57 -0.41 -12.94 -1.46
CA ILE A 57 0.48 -13.68 -2.38
C ILE A 57 1.04 -14.92 -1.69
N ASP A 58 1.54 -14.79 -0.45
CA ASP A 58 2.09 -15.91 0.30
C ASP A 58 1.03 -17.01 0.55
N ASP A 59 -0.22 -16.61 0.82
CA ASP A 59 -1.34 -17.55 0.99
C ASP A 59 -1.66 -18.28 -0.33
N ILE A 60 -1.73 -17.56 -1.46
CA ILE A 60 -1.96 -18.16 -2.79
C ILE A 60 -0.83 -19.15 -3.14
N ILE A 61 0.43 -18.81 -2.86
CA ILE A 61 1.55 -19.71 -3.12
C ILE A 61 1.40 -21.00 -2.32
N ARG A 62 1.03 -20.91 -1.04
CA ARG A 62 0.80 -22.09 -0.19
C ARG A 62 -0.34 -22.97 -0.73
N GLU A 63 -1.46 -22.36 -1.15
CA GLU A 63 -2.58 -23.10 -1.74
C GLU A 63 -2.14 -23.88 -2.99
N ILE A 64 -1.35 -23.26 -3.87
CA ILE A 64 -0.82 -23.90 -5.08
C ILE A 64 0.12 -25.07 -4.74
N ASP A 65 0.98 -24.90 -3.74
CA ASP A 65 1.90 -25.96 -3.30
C ASP A 65 1.11 -27.15 -2.71
N GLU A 66 0.11 -26.88 -1.87
CA GLU A 66 -0.76 -27.91 -1.27
C GLU A 66 -1.59 -28.67 -2.32
N GLU A 67 -2.12 -27.98 -3.34
CA GLU A 67 -2.82 -28.61 -4.47
C GLU A 67 -1.91 -29.53 -5.29
N SER A 68 -0.64 -29.12 -5.45
CA SER A 68 0.38 -29.88 -6.18
C SER A 68 0.77 -31.16 -5.42
N GLU A 69 0.95 -31.07 -4.09
CA GLU A 69 1.24 -32.24 -3.24
C GLU A 69 0.05 -33.22 -3.16
N ALA A 70 -1.19 -32.71 -3.12
CA ALA A 70 -2.39 -33.54 -3.07
C ALA A 70 -2.61 -34.35 -4.36
N SER A 71 -2.22 -33.82 -5.51
CA SER A 71 -2.36 -34.49 -6.81
C SER A 71 -1.31 -35.58 -7.05
N GLU A 72 -0.12 -35.46 -6.44
CA GLU A 72 0.92 -36.50 -6.51
C GLU A 72 0.61 -37.72 -5.64
N MET A 73 -0.06 -37.55 -4.50
CA MET A 73 -0.40 -38.66 -3.58
C MET A 73 -1.57 -39.56 -4.07
N GLY A 74 -2.34 -39.14 -5.07
CA GLY A 74 -3.49 -39.88 -5.62
C GLY A 74 -3.16 -41.02 -6.59
N THR A 75 -1.89 -41.22 -6.98
CA THR A 75 -1.50 -42.18 -8.04
C THR A 75 -0.91 -43.50 -7.53
N LYS A 76 -0.85 -43.73 -6.21
CA LYS A 76 -0.10 -44.83 -5.60
C LYS A 76 -0.91 -46.01 -5.05
N ASN A 77 -2.20 -46.13 -5.38
CA ASN A 77 -3.07 -47.22 -4.90
C ASN A 77 -3.47 -48.21 -6.00
#